data_AF-A0A9W8N491-F1
#
_entry.id   AF-A0A9W8N491-F1
#
_cell.length_a   1.000
_cell.length_b   1.000
_cell.length_c   1.000
_cell.angle_alpha   90.00
_cell.angle_beta   90.00
_cell.angle_gamma   90.00
#
_symmetry.space_group_name_H-M   'P 1'
#
loop_
_entity.id
_entity.type
_entity.pdbx_description
1 polymer ?
#
loop_
_entity_poly.entity_id
_entity_poly.type
_entity_poly.pdbx_seq_one_letter_code
_entity_poly.pdbx_strand_id
1 'polypeptide(L)'
;MMMYFHSFAALTCAFTSVLAQGLTSSSLETHVDSLALDFSFKPIKEAYWTSLPHHRRTPFAVSPDGQSAFLAYLDSSETDVHVQQVDPETFAAVGSAVTVEGAKEAGGLVAHDDGFALLTNEALPSGTTNAPADSTPVPVLYRFTDGTQTWKTFLGGPDVDNSVGALASPDLNGDLVYSAEAGLYGAYFVVTA
;
A
#
# COMPACT_ATOMS: atom_id res chain seq x y z
N MET A 1 33.28 -79.08 3.80
CA MET A 1 33.50 -78.19 4.96
C MET A 1 34.04 -76.87 4.45
N MET A 2 33.33 -75.79 4.76
CA MET A 2 33.74 -74.39 4.69
C MET A 2 33.93 -73.70 3.32
N MET A 3 33.23 -72.56 3.22
CA MET A 3 33.69 -71.24 2.71
C MET A 3 33.14 -70.70 1.38
N TYR A 4 32.27 -69.69 1.57
CA TYR A 4 32.15 -68.38 0.92
C TYR A 4 31.93 -68.29 -0.60
N PHE A 5 30.85 -67.60 -0.99
CA PHE A 5 30.91 -66.33 -1.74
C PHE A 5 29.51 -65.66 -1.66
N HIS A 6 29.31 -64.76 -0.70
CA HIS A 6 29.26 -63.30 -0.92
C HIS A 6 28.20 -62.85 -1.94
N SER A 7 26.94 -62.79 -1.52
CA SER A 7 26.00 -61.84 -2.11
C SER A 7 26.17 -60.48 -1.44
N PHE A 8 26.98 -59.69 -2.12
CA PHE A 8 27.07 -58.24 -2.08
C PHE A 8 25.68 -57.63 -2.28
N ALA A 9 25.12 -56.95 -1.27
CA ALA A 9 24.15 -55.84 -1.42
C ALA A 9 23.64 -55.41 -0.04
N ALA A 10 24.46 -54.67 0.72
CA ALA A 10 23.98 -53.95 1.89
C ALA A 10 24.83 -52.70 2.11
N LEU A 11 24.95 -51.85 1.11
CA LEU A 11 25.51 -50.52 1.30
C LEU A 11 25.04 -49.60 0.18
N THR A 12 23.98 -48.85 0.44
CA THR A 12 23.70 -47.47 -0.03
C THR A 12 22.19 -47.25 -0.03
N CYS A 13 21.64 -46.69 1.06
CA CYS A 13 20.42 -45.85 1.04
C CYS A 13 20.11 -45.28 2.45
N ALA A 14 21.12 -44.76 3.16
CA ALA A 14 20.90 -44.20 4.50
C ALA A 14 21.50 -42.78 4.67
N PHE A 15 21.61 -42.01 3.59
CA PHE A 15 22.19 -40.67 3.66
C PHE A 15 21.46 -39.63 2.79
N THR A 16 20.12 -39.55 2.79
CA THR A 16 19.42 -38.38 2.22
C THR A 16 18.03 -38.11 2.83
N SER A 17 17.86 -38.14 4.15
CA SER A 17 16.60 -37.67 4.75
C SER A 17 16.73 -36.71 5.93
N VAL A 18 17.95 -36.36 6.37
CA VAL A 18 18.12 -35.44 7.52
C VAL A 18 17.88 -33.97 7.14
N LEU A 19 17.81 -33.62 5.86
CA LEU A 19 17.47 -32.25 5.43
C LEU A 19 15.97 -31.99 5.23
N ALA A 20 15.11 -32.98 5.53
CA ALA A 20 13.65 -32.83 5.46
C ALA A 20 12.99 -32.74 6.85
N GLN A 21 13.77 -32.61 7.94
CA GLN A 21 13.24 -31.99 9.16
C GLN A 21 13.14 -30.49 8.91
N GLY A 22 12.22 -30.15 8.00
CA GLY A 22 11.88 -28.81 7.62
C GLY A 22 11.35 -28.06 8.83
N LEU A 23 11.54 -26.75 8.78
CA LEU A 23 10.97 -25.73 9.66
C LEU A 23 9.73 -26.25 10.42
N THR A 24 9.89 -26.50 11.70
CA THR A 24 8.75 -26.81 12.59
C THR A 24 8.07 -25.50 13.00
N SER A 25 6.84 -25.55 13.52
CA SER A 25 6.20 -24.35 14.09
C SER A 25 7.02 -23.69 15.21
N SER A 26 7.86 -24.46 15.92
CA SER A 26 8.82 -23.95 16.92
C SER A 26 10.12 -23.40 16.32
N SER A 27 10.33 -23.60 15.02
CA SER A 27 11.42 -22.99 14.24
C SER A 27 11.00 -21.61 13.68
N LEU A 28 9.75 -21.20 13.92
CA LEU A 28 9.21 -19.89 13.57
C LEU A 28 9.00 -19.11 14.86
N GLU A 29 9.67 -17.99 15.01
CA GLU A 29 9.32 -16.99 16.01
C GLU A 29 8.30 -16.05 15.36
N THR A 30 7.05 -16.11 15.80
CA THR A 30 5.99 -15.22 15.31
C THR A 30 5.93 -14.01 16.22
N HIS A 31 6.57 -12.91 15.82
CA HIS A 31 6.21 -11.60 16.33
C HIS A 31 4.94 -11.18 15.59
N VAL A 32 3.82 -11.08 16.30
CA VAL A 32 2.66 -10.39 15.74
C VAL A 32 2.94 -8.92 15.95
N ASP A 33 3.81 -8.37 15.11
CA ASP A 33 4.04 -6.94 15.08
C ASP A 33 2.70 -6.30 14.69
N SER A 34 2.05 -5.69 15.69
CA SER A 34 0.70 -5.17 15.58
C SER A 34 0.71 -3.67 15.79
N LEU A 35 0.13 -2.94 14.86
CA LEU A 35 -0.08 -1.51 14.97
C LEU A 35 -1.50 -1.23 15.46
N ALA A 36 -1.62 -0.59 16.62
CA ALA A 36 -2.89 0.01 17.02
C ALA A 36 -3.10 1.30 16.20
N LEU A 37 -4.24 1.40 15.51
CA LEU A 37 -4.59 2.57 14.71
C LEU A 37 -5.33 3.59 15.59
N ASP A 38 -4.95 4.86 15.48
CA ASP A 38 -5.64 5.97 16.16
C ASP A 38 -7.06 6.18 15.62
N PHE A 39 -7.28 5.79 14.36
CA PHE A 39 -8.56 5.90 13.68
C PHE A 39 -9.06 4.51 13.30
N SER A 40 -10.35 4.25 13.58
CA SER A 40 -10.99 2.97 13.27
C SER A 40 -10.88 2.66 11.78
N PHE A 41 -10.55 1.42 11.43
CA PHE A 41 -10.42 0.96 10.05
C PHE A 41 -11.45 -0.13 9.75
N LYS A 42 -12.09 -0.05 8.58
CA LYS A 42 -12.98 -1.09 8.06
C LYS A 42 -12.34 -1.71 6.82
N PRO A 43 -11.92 -2.99 6.85
CA PRO A 43 -11.16 -3.60 5.76
C PRO A 43 -11.96 -3.87 4.49
N ILE A 44 -13.29 -3.73 4.54
CA ILE A 44 -14.20 -4.06 3.44
C ILE A 44 -15.10 -2.85 3.18
N LYS A 45 -15.16 -2.39 1.93
CA LYS A 45 -16.19 -1.47 1.42
C LYS A 45 -16.93 -2.12 0.24
N GLU A 46 -18.02 -1.54 -0.21
CA GLU A 46 -18.67 -1.96 -1.46
C GLU A 46 -18.04 -1.21 -2.63
N ALA A 47 -17.80 -1.89 -3.74
CA ALA A 47 -17.31 -1.27 -4.96
C ALA A 47 -18.40 -0.39 -5.60
N TYR A 48 -18.06 0.83 -6.03
CA TYR A 48 -19.08 1.80 -6.48
C TYR A 48 -19.90 1.32 -7.71
N TRP A 49 -19.32 0.44 -8.54
CA TRP A 49 -19.94 0.01 -9.81
C TRP A 49 -20.68 -1.33 -9.75
N THR A 50 -20.51 -2.11 -8.68
CA THR A 50 -21.20 -3.42 -8.53
C THR A 50 -21.94 -3.60 -7.22
N SER A 51 -21.68 -2.75 -6.21
CA SER A 51 -22.11 -2.94 -4.82
C SER A 51 -21.61 -4.25 -4.19
N LEU A 52 -20.65 -4.94 -4.83
CA LEU A 52 -20.06 -6.14 -4.26
C LEU A 52 -18.96 -5.75 -3.26
N PRO A 53 -18.82 -6.50 -2.15
CA PRO A 53 -17.73 -6.28 -1.21
C PRO A 53 -16.35 -6.40 -1.88
N HIS A 54 -15.49 -5.42 -1.65
CA HIS A 54 -14.06 -5.48 -1.99
C HIS A 54 -13.19 -5.02 -0.82
N HIS A 55 -11.91 -5.37 -0.86
CA HIS A 55 -10.96 -4.99 0.18
C HIS A 55 -10.62 -3.50 0.06
N ARG A 56 -10.49 -2.81 1.20
CA ARG A 56 -9.84 -1.50 1.24
C ARG A 56 -8.34 -1.69 1.21
N ARG A 57 -7.69 -0.83 0.45
CA ARG A 57 -6.23 -0.83 0.34
C ARG A 57 -5.61 -0.20 1.57
N THR A 58 -4.48 -0.76 1.99
CA THR A 58 -3.61 -0.20 3.03
C THR A 58 -2.16 -0.23 2.56
N PRO A 59 -1.76 0.67 1.65
CA PRO A 59 -0.39 0.71 1.14
C PRO A 59 0.61 0.86 2.28
N PHE A 60 1.69 0.10 2.20
CA PHE A 60 2.81 0.16 3.12
C PHE A 60 4.09 0.35 2.33
N ALA A 61 4.95 1.26 2.78
CA ALA A 61 6.22 1.56 2.11
C ALA A 61 7.32 1.81 3.13
N VAL A 62 8.53 1.34 2.83
CA VAL A 62 9.75 1.54 3.62
C VAL A 62 10.65 2.52 2.86
N SER A 63 11.27 3.46 3.57
CA SER A 63 12.17 4.45 2.96
C SER A 63 13.40 3.78 2.35
N PRO A 64 14.02 4.39 1.32
CA PRO A 64 15.25 3.89 0.72
C PRO A 64 16.39 3.61 1.70
N ASP A 65 16.54 4.43 2.74
CA ASP A 65 17.54 4.24 3.81
C ASP A 65 17.17 3.18 4.85
N GLY A 66 15.95 2.64 4.78
CA GLY A 66 15.41 1.65 5.70
C GLY A 66 15.11 2.15 7.12
N GLN A 67 15.20 3.46 7.38
CA GLN A 67 15.03 4.03 8.73
C GLN A 67 13.58 4.37 9.07
N SER A 68 12.71 4.49 8.07
CA SER A 68 11.30 4.80 8.27
C SER A 68 10.41 3.93 7.41
N ALA A 69 9.19 3.70 7.88
CA ALA A 69 8.15 3.09 7.09
C ALA A 69 6.82 3.77 7.36
N PHE A 70 5.88 3.64 6.44
CA PHE A 70 4.60 4.32 6.50
C PHE A 70 3.48 3.38 6.09
N LEU A 71 2.36 3.44 6.82
CA LEU A 71 1.11 2.75 6.51
C LEU A 71 0.03 3.79 6.22
N ALA A 72 -0.58 3.71 5.03
CA ALA A 72 -1.73 4.53 4.68
C ALA A 72 -3.03 3.73 4.79
N TYR A 73 -4.10 4.35 5.31
CA TYR A 73 -5.42 3.72 5.38
C TYR A 73 -6.56 4.74 5.38
N LEU A 74 -7.69 4.39 4.76
CA LEU A 74 -8.95 5.13 4.84
C LEU A 74 -9.68 4.74 6.12
N ASP A 75 -10.06 5.72 6.93
CA ASP A 75 -10.80 5.47 8.16
C ASP A 75 -12.20 4.86 7.92
N SER A 76 -12.81 4.36 8.99
CA SER A 76 -14.12 3.69 8.90
C SER A 76 -15.26 4.65 8.56
N SER A 77 -15.05 5.97 8.70
CA SER A 77 -16.03 6.99 8.34
C SER A 77 -16.03 7.32 6.84
N GLU A 78 -14.99 6.89 6.11
CA GLU A 78 -14.82 7.13 4.67
C GLU A 78 -14.66 8.62 4.33
N THR A 79 -14.21 9.42 5.31
CA THR A 79 -13.97 10.84 5.11
C THR A 79 -12.53 11.17 4.82
N ASP A 80 -11.60 10.47 5.48
CA ASP A 80 -10.19 10.89 5.55
C ASP A 80 -9.23 9.69 5.45
N VAL A 81 -8.08 9.94 4.82
CA VAL A 81 -6.96 9.00 4.78
C VAL A 81 -5.93 9.40 5.82
N HIS A 82 -5.43 8.42 6.56
CA HIS A 82 -4.36 8.61 7.54
C HIS A 82 -3.10 7.89 7.09
N VAL A 83 -1.94 8.52 7.32
CA VAL A 83 -0.62 7.92 7.08
C VAL A 83 0.14 7.89 8.40
N GLN A 84 0.31 6.69 8.95
CA GLN A 84 1.04 6.45 10.18
C GLN A 84 2.49 6.09 9.84
N GLN A 85 3.45 6.84 10.37
CA GLN A 85 4.84 6.39 10.38
C GLN A 85 4.99 5.25 11.39
N VAL A 86 5.74 4.22 11.03
CA VAL A 86 6.09 3.11 11.92
C VAL A 86 7.59 2.88 11.91
N ASP A 87 8.06 2.33 13.03
CA ASP A 87 9.40 1.80 13.15
C ASP A 87 9.52 0.51 12.32
N PRO A 88 10.46 0.41 11.35
CA PRO A 88 10.55 -0.75 10.47
C PRO A 88 10.95 -2.07 11.15
N GLU A 89 11.55 -2.02 12.35
CA GLU A 89 11.99 -3.21 13.08
C GLU A 89 10.91 -3.76 14.01
N THR A 90 10.09 -2.87 14.60
CA THR A 90 9.11 -3.21 15.65
C THR A 90 7.66 -2.99 15.22
N PHE A 91 7.44 -2.32 14.09
CA PHE A 91 6.14 -1.87 13.58
C PHE A 91 5.36 -0.96 14.55
N ALA A 92 6.01 -0.43 15.58
CA ALA A 92 5.41 0.49 16.52
C ALA A 92 5.14 1.85 15.85
N ALA A 93 4.05 2.50 16.22
CA ALA A 93 3.74 3.86 15.76
C ALA A 93 4.83 4.85 16.17
N VAL A 94 5.30 5.66 15.21
CA VAL A 94 6.19 6.79 15.45
C VAL A 94 5.38 8.08 15.30
N GLY A 95 5.14 8.76 16.42
CA GLY A 95 4.33 9.98 16.43
C GLY A 95 2.87 9.75 16.04
N SER A 96 2.15 10.84 15.81
CA SER A 96 0.76 10.81 15.35
C SER A 96 0.66 10.62 13.84
N ALA A 97 -0.40 9.94 13.39
CA ALA A 97 -0.69 9.83 11.96
C ALA A 97 -0.93 11.21 11.31
N VAL A 98 -0.47 11.36 10.08
CA VAL A 98 -0.82 12.49 9.22
C VAL A 98 -2.21 12.25 8.63
N THR A 99 -3.12 13.21 8.78
CA THR A 99 -4.47 13.16 8.20
C THR A 99 -4.52 13.95 6.90
N VAL A 100 -5.01 13.31 5.83
CA VAL A 100 -5.35 13.96 4.56
C VAL A 100 -6.88 14.05 4.50
N GLU A 101 -7.39 15.25 4.80
CA GLU A 101 -8.82 15.49 4.91
C GLU A 101 -9.54 15.38 3.56
N GLY A 102 -10.71 14.74 3.55
CA GLY A 102 -11.55 14.60 2.35
C GLY A 102 -11.10 13.52 1.36
N ALA A 103 -9.96 12.88 1.62
CA ALA A 103 -9.41 11.78 0.83
C ALA A 103 -10.28 10.52 0.94
N LYS A 104 -10.58 9.88 -0.20
CA LYS A 104 -11.55 8.76 -0.27
C LYS A 104 -10.93 7.38 -0.44
N GLU A 105 -9.62 7.29 -0.65
CA GLU A 105 -8.93 6.02 -0.79
C GLU A 105 -7.41 6.13 -0.65
N ALA A 106 -6.77 5.19 0.05
CA ALA A 106 -5.31 5.07 0.07
C ALA A 106 -4.85 4.27 -1.17
N GLY A 107 -4.74 4.94 -2.32
CA GLY A 107 -4.48 4.31 -3.61
C GLY A 107 -3.05 3.78 -3.79
N GLY A 108 -2.05 4.50 -3.27
CA GLY A 108 -0.64 4.10 -3.34
C GLY A 108 0.24 4.96 -2.46
N LEU A 109 1.39 4.44 -2.06
CA LEU A 109 2.30 5.10 -1.12
C LEU A 109 3.74 4.84 -1.51
N VAL A 110 4.56 5.89 -1.49
CA VAL A 110 6.01 5.80 -1.64
C VAL A 110 6.63 6.47 -0.43
N ALA A 111 7.51 5.76 0.27
CA ALA A 111 8.31 6.35 1.32
C ALA A 111 9.56 7.04 0.73
N HIS A 112 9.93 8.16 1.32
CA HIS A 112 11.17 8.88 1.09
C HIS A 112 11.93 8.98 2.42
N ASP A 113 13.23 9.20 2.38
CA ASP A 113 14.05 9.34 3.60
C ASP A 113 13.60 10.52 4.49
N ASP A 114 12.87 11.48 3.91
CA ASP A 114 12.36 12.69 4.57
C ASP A 114 10.82 12.71 4.71
N GLY A 115 10.12 11.61 4.40
CA GLY A 115 8.66 11.55 4.47
C GLY A 115 8.02 10.58 3.49
N PHE A 116 6.92 10.98 2.84
CA PHE A 116 6.19 10.10 1.92
C PHE A 116 5.46 10.85 0.83
N ALA A 117 5.14 10.15 -0.26
CA ALA A 117 4.18 10.56 -1.26
C ALA A 117 2.96 9.62 -1.25
N LEU A 118 1.76 10.19 -1.31
CA LEU A 118 0.49 9.47 -1.24
C LEU A 118 -0.33 9.73 -2.51
N LEU A 119 -0.66 8.67 -3.22
CA LEU A 119 -1.71 8.67 -4.23
C LEU A 119 -3.05 8.42 -3.54
N THR A 120 -3.94 9.39 -3.61
CA THR A 120 -5.31 9.31 -3.10
C THR A 120 -6.29 9.96 -4.09
N ASN A 121 -7.56 10.05 -3.74
CA ASN A 121 -8.58 10.75 -4.50
C ASN A 121 -9.40 11.65 -3.59
N GLU A 122 -9.84 12.79 -4.11
CA GLU A 122 -10.69 13.73 -3.37
C GLU A 122 -11.52 14.57 -4.33
N ALA A 123 -12.55 15.23 -3.81
CA ALA A 123 -13.30 16.19 -4.60
C ALA A 123 -12.44 17.42 -4.95
N LEU A 124 -12.59 17.94 -6.17
CA LEU A 124 -12.03 19.23 -6.52
C LEU A 124 -12.62 20.35 -5.64
N PRO A 125 -11.88 21.46 -5.42
CA PRO A 125 -12.39 22.59 -4.66
C PRO A 125 -13.75 23.08 -5.17
N SER A 126 -14.64 23.45 -4.24
CA SER A 126 -15.95 23.99 -4.60
C SER A 126 -15.83 25.20 -5.53
N GLY A 127 -16.67 25.26 -6.57
CA GLY A 127 -16.62 26.30 -7.60
C GLY A 127 -15.63 26.04 -8.74
N THR A 128 -14.92 24.91 -8.73
CA THR A 128 -14.08 24.51 -9.88
C THR A 128 -14.95 24.35 -11.13
N THR A 129 -14.60 25.07 -12.19
CA THR A 129 -15.32 25.00 -13.46
C THR A 129 -15.14 23.62 -14.09
N ASN A 130 -16.23 23.01 -14.58
CA ASN A 130 -16.21 21.65 -15.14
C ASN A 130 -15.69 20.58 -14.17
N ALA A 131 -15.87 20.74 -12.86
CA ALA A 131 -15.62 19.65 -11.92
C ALA A 131 -16.56 18.45 -12.19
N PRO A 132 -16.15 17.21 -11.88
CA PRO A 132 -17.05 16.07 -11.90
C PRO A 132 -18.34 16.32 -11.09
N ALA A 133 -19.45 15.79 -11.59
CA ALA A 133 -20.74 15.93 -10.93
C ALA A 133 -20.73 15.33 -9.51
N ASP A 134 -21.60 15.83 -8.64
CA ASP A 134 -21.80 15.35 -7.26
C ASP A 134 -20.51 15.29 -6.42
N SER A 135 -19.52 16.15 -6.74
CA SER A 135 -18.21 16.16 -6.10
C SER A 135 -17.48 14.81 -6.22
N THR A 136 -17.71 14.07 -7.31
CA THR A 136 -17.04 12.80 -7.57
C THR A 136 -15.52 12.98 -7.50
N PRO A 137 -14.79 12.20 -6.67
CA PRO A 137 -13.37 12.39 -6.46
C PRO A 137 -12.53 12.27 -7.74
N VAL A 138 -11.43 13.01 -7.81
CA VAL A 138 -10.38 12.91 -8.83
C VAL A 138 -9.09 12.41 -8.19
N PRO A 139 -8.21 11.70 -8.93
CA PRO A 139 -6.93 11.25 -8.40
C PRO A 139 -6.02 12.44 -8.11
N VAL A 140 -5.27 12.37 -7.01
CA VAL A 140 -4.38 13.41 -6.52
C VAL A 140 -3.16 12.78 -5.88
N LEU A 141 -2.01 13.39 -6.12
CA LEU A 141 -0.74 13.00 -5.51
C LEU A 141 -0.30 14.07 -4.52
N TYR A 142 -0.06 13.66 -3.29
CA TYR A 142 0.46 14.47 -2.21
C TYR A 142 1.92 14.13 -1.93
N ARG A 143 2.70 15.12 -1.51
CA ARG A 143 4.02 14.93 -0.91
C ARG A 143 4.09 15.56 0.46
N PHE A 144 4.46 14.77 1.45
CA PHE A 144 4.72 15.20 2.82
C PHE A 144 6.20 15.04 3.12
N THR A 145 6.82 16.09 3.65
CA THR A 145 8.21 16.11 4.14
C THR A 145 8.17 16.51 5.61
N ASP A 146 8.84 15.77 6.48
CA ASP A 146 8.83 15.99 7.94
C ASP A 146 7.41 16.18 8.50
N GLY A 147 6.47 15.36 8.04
CA GLY A 147 5.06 15.40 8.45
C GLY A 147 4.24 16.56 7.88
N THR A 148 4.83 17.44 7.07
CA THR A 148 4.15 18.62 6.50
C THR A 148 3.95 18.48 5.00
N GLN A 149 2.76 18.84 4.49
CA GLN A 149 2.51 18.87 3.05
C GLN A 149 3.41 19.90 2.37
N THR A 150 4.24 19.43 1.44
CA THR A 150 5.13 20.29 0.65
C THR A 150 4.56 20.62 -0.72
N TRP A 151 3.89 19.66 -1.37
CA TRP A 151 3.13 19.92 -2.59
C TRP A 151 2.00 18.91 -2.77
N LYS A 152 1.09 19.27 -3.67
CA LYS A 152 -0.08 18.50 -4.08
C LYS A 152 -0.32 18.74 -5.57
N THR A 153 -0.67 17.70 -6.33
CA THR A 153 -1.03 17.83 -7.74
C THR A 153 -2.21 16.93 -8.08
N PHE A 154 -3.22 17.49 -8.76
CA PHE A 154 -4.33 16.71 -9.29
C PHE A 154 -3.91 16.00 -10.56
N LEU A 155 -4.26 14.72 -10.67
CA LEU A 155 -3.93 13.84 -11.79
C LEU A 155 -5.15 13.56 -12.69
N GLY A 156 -6.30 14.13 -12.34
CA GLY A 156 -7.53 14.11 -13.12
C GLY A 156 -8.29 15.43 -12.98
N GLY A 157 -9.52 15.46 -13.47
CA GLY A 157 -10.34 16.66 -13.54
C GLY A 157 -10.29 17.35 -14.91
N PRO A 158 -10.86 18.57 -15.01
CA PRO A 158 -11.20 19.21 -16.28
C PRO A 158 -10.01 19.59 -17.15
N ASP A 159 -8.83 19.79 -16.55
CA ASP A 159 -7.65 20.31 -17.24
C ASP A 159 -6.70 19.20 -17.74
N VAL A 160 -6.99 17.93 -17.47
CA VAL A 160 -6.10 16.79 -17.80
C VAL A 160 -6.38 16.23 -19.20
N ASP A 161 -7.65 16.19 -19.63
CA ASP A 161 -8.03 15.91 -21.02
C ASP A 161 -9.44 16.47 -21.32
N ASN A 162 -9.47 17.60 -22.02
CA ASN A 162 -10.70 18.30 -22.37
C ASN A 162 -11.53 17.61 -23.48
N SER A 163 -10.98 16.57 -24.14
CA SER A 163 -11.68 15.83 -25.19
C SER A 163 -12.58 14.70 -24.66
N VAL A 164 -12.33 14.25 -23.43
CA VAL A 164 -13.05 13.13 -22.79
C VAL A 164 -13.85 13.54 -21.55
N GLY A 165 -13.88 14.83 -21.20
CA GLY A 165 -14.66 15.35 -20.07
C GLY A 165 -13.89 15.35 -18.75
N ALA A 166 -14.59 15.68 -17.65
CA ALA A 166 -13.99 15.79 -16.33
C ALA A 166 -13.63 14.40 -15.77
N LEU A 167 -12.41 13.93 -16.03
CA LEU A 167 -11.95 12.61 -15.61
C LEU A 167 -11.94 12.49 -14.09
N ALA A 168 -12.81 11.62 -13.57
CA ALA A 168 -12.95 11.30 -12.16
C ALA A 168 -12.41 9.90 -11.85
N SER A 169 -12.08 9.64 -10.59
CA SER A 169 -11.70 8.32 -10.07
C SER A 169 -12.44 8.08 -8.76
N PRO A 170 -13.71 7.59 -8.80
CA PRO A 170 -14.48 7.30 -7.59
C PRO A 170 -13.79 6.25 -6.70
N ASP A 171 -13.14 5.27 -7.32
CA ASP A 171 -12.28 4.28 -6.68
C ASP A 171 -10.88 4.31 -7.28
N LEU A 172 -9.87 3.96 -6.47
CA LEU A 172 -8.46 3.85 -6.89
C LEU A 172 -7.95 2.41 -6.82
N ASN A 173 -7.68 1.84 -7.99
CA ASN A 173 -6.96 0.56 -8.12
C ASN A 173 -5.44 0.73 -8.07
N GLY A 174 -4.95 1.86 -7.55
CA GLY A 174 -3.72 2.45 -8.04
C GLY A 174 -2.43 1.72 -7.68
N ASP A 175 -1.37 2.03 -8.40
CA ASP A 175 0.00 1.71 -8.00
C ASP A 175 0.77 3.03 -8.08
N LEU A 176 1.62 3.29 -7.10
CA LEU A 176 2.45 4.49 -7.06
C LEU A 176 3.89 4.05 -6.90
N VAL A 177 4.72 4.42 -7.85
CA VAL A 177 6.14 4.15 -7.85
C VAL A 177 6.92 5.45 -8.07
N TYR A 178 8.15 5.48 -7.58
CA TYR A 178 9.06 6.62 -7.78
C TYR A 178 10.37 6.13 -8.36
N SER A 179 10.85 6.81 -9.40
CA SER A 179 12.19 6.63 -9.94
C SER A 179 13.06 7.78 -9.46
N ALA A 180 14.00 7.48 -8.55
CA ALA A 180 14.99 8.45 -8.09
C ALA A 180 15.92 8.92 -9.22
N GLU A 181 16.25 8.03 -10.16
CA GLU A 181 17.08 8.35 -11.32
C GLU A 181 16.40 9.35 -12.26
N ALA A 182 15.11 9.16 -12.55
CA ALA A 182 14.35 10.05 -13.42
C ALA A 182 13.79 11.29 -12.67
N GLY A 183 13.71 11.23 -11.34
CA GLY A 183 13.01 12.23 -10.53
C GLY A 183 11.50 12.26 -10.78
N LEU A 184 10.89 11.12 -11.14
CA LEU A 184 9.50 11.03 -11.57
C LEU A 184 8.70 10.01 -10.76
N TYR A 185 7.43 10.35 -10.52
CA TYR A 185 6.42 9.40 -10.06
C TYR A 185 5.72 8.76 -11.26
N GLY A 186 5.51 7.45 -11.18
CA GLY A 186 4.60 6.71 -12.04
C GLY A 186 3.37 6.33 -11.24
N ALA A 187 2.18 6.67 -11.75
CA ALA A 187 0.92 6.29 -11.14
C ALA A 187 0.02 5.58 -12.16
N TYR A 188 -0.59 4.49 -11.74
CA TYR A 188 -1.67 3.84 -12.48
C TYR A 188 -2.98 4.05 -11.70
N PHE A 189 -4.07 4.40 -12.38
CA PHE A 189 -5.41 4.48 -11.80
C PHE A 189 -6.46 4.41 -12.91
N VAL A 190 -7.69 4.06 -12.53
CA VAL A 190 -8.83 4.02 -13.45
C VAL A 190 -9.53 5.38 -13.42
N VAL A 191 -9.97 5.85 -14.58
CA VAL A 191 -10.76 7.07 -14.72
C VAL A 191 -12.13 6.75 -15.33
N THR A 192 -13.13 7.55 -14.98
CA THR A 192 -14.45 7.60 -15.61
C THR A 192 -14.77 9.03 -16.01
N ALA A 193 -15.53 9.19 -17.10
CA ALA A 193 -16.08 10.46 -17.56
C ALA A 193 -17.58 10.56 -17.24
#